data_AF-A0A4Y7T965-F1
#
_entry.id   AF-A0A4Y7T965-F1
#
_cell.length_a   1.000
_cell.length_b   1.000
_cell.length_c   1.000
_cell.angle_alpha   90.00
_cell.angle_beta   90.00
_cell.angle_gamma   90.00
#
_symmetry.space_group_name_H-M   'P 1'
#
loop_
_entity.id
_entity.type
_entity.pdbx_description
1 polymer ?
#
loop_
_entity_poly.entity_id
_entity_poly.type
_entity_poly.pdbx_seq_one_letter_code
_entity_poly.pdbx_strand_id
1 'polypeptide(L)'
;MSKFAPHTRSANQAKATASTTCQKCLGKGHFTFECKGARPYISRPSRTQQLANPKLAAKLKPSVEVPEEFLKKPAGTADQILAAKEKERAKEEKGKKRDVSPDKKRRRR
;
A
#
# COMPACT_ATOMS: atom_id res chain seq x y z
N MET A 1 -8.78 -3.07 -21.67
CA MET A 1 -8.48 -4.33 -22.38
C MET A 1 -7.37 -5.06 -21.63
N SER A 2 -7.52 -6.35 -21.30
CA SER A 2 -6.56 -7.06 -20.43
C SER A 2 -5.23 -7.36 -21.15
N LYS A 3 -4.13 -6.90 -20.54
CA LYS A 3 -2.74 -7.11 -21.02
C LYS A 3 -2.33 -8.58 -21.14
N PHE A 4 -3.11 -9.50 -20.59
CA PHE A 4 -2.80 -10.92 -20.48
C PHE A 4 -3.46 -11.81 -21.55
N ALA A 5 -4.30 -11.25 -22.43
CA ALA A 5 -4.91 -12.01 -23.52
C ALA A 5 -5.09 -11.12 -24.77
N PRO A 6 -4.02 -10.87 -25.55
CA PRO A 6 -4.16 -10.17 -26.81
C PRO A 6 -5.06 -11.00 -27.74
N HIS A 7 -6.13 -10.40 -28.23
CA HIS A 7 -6.99 -11.00 -29.25
C HIS A 7 -6.20 -10.99 -30.55
N THR A 8 -5.48 -12.08 -30.82
CA THR A 8 -4.88 -12.30 -32.13
C THR A 8 -6.03 -12.40 -33.13
N ARG A 9 -6.06 -11.53 -34.14
CA ARG A 9 -7.04 -11.60 -35.23
C ARG A 9 -7.12 -13.05 -35.72
N SER A 10 -8.34 -13.59 -35.77
CA SER A 10 -8.60 -14.97 -36.15
C SER A 10 -7.99 -15.26 -37.51
N ALA A 11 -6.84 -15.93 -37.51
CA ALA A 11 -6.31 -16.56 -38.70
C ALA A 11 -6.89 -17.97 -38.71
N ASN A 12 -7.76 -18.26 -39.68
CA ASN A 12 -8.17 -19.62 -40.02
C ASN A 12 -6.95 -20.40 -40.52
N GLN A 13 -6.03 -20.75 -39.62
CA GLN A 13 -4.87 -21.58 -39.90
C GLN A 13 -5.29 -23.03 -39.74
N ALA A 14 -5.20 -23.82 -40.82
CA ALA A 14 -5.57 -25.23 -40.83
C ALA A 14 -4.65 -26.11 -39.96
N LYS A 15 -3.48 -25.60 -39.53
CA LYS A 15 -2.51 -26.32 -38.71
C LYS A 15 -2.13 -25.49 -37.50
N ALA A 16 -2.06 -26.13 -36.33
CA ALA A 16 -1.64 -25.49 -35.10
C ALA A 16 -0.16 -25.10 -35.17
N THR A 17 0.15 -23.87 -34.76
CA THR A 17 1.53 -23.43 -34.57
C THR A 17 2.07 -23.92 -33.22
N ALA A 18 3.39 -23.97 -33.07
CA ALA A 18 4.04 -24.36 -31.80
C ALA A 18 3.65 -23.45 -30.62
N SER A 19 3.15 -22.24 -30.87
CA SER A 19 2.64 -21.30 -29.86
C SER A 19 1.15 -21.50 -29.53
N THR A 20 0.42 -22.29 -30.31
CA THR A 20 -1.02 -22.54 -30.10
C THR A 20 -1.22 -23.36 -28.84
N THR A 21 -1.88 -22.78 -27.83
CA THR A 21 -2.20 -23.45 -26.56
C THR A 21 -3.60 -24.06 -26.58
N CYS A 22 -3.70 -25.36 -26.29
CA CYS A 22 -4.96 -26.08 -26.20
C CYS A 22 -5.69 -25.74 -24.88
N GLN A 23 -6.95 -25.28 -24.95
CA GLN A 23 -7.74 -24.96 -23.75
C GLN A 23 -8.18 -26.20 -22.93
N LYS A 24 -8.07 -27.41 -23.50
CA LYS A 24 -8.48 -28.66 -22.83
C LYS A 24 -7.37 -29.19 -21.93
N CYS A 25 -6.17 -29.40 -22.47
CA CYS A 25 -5.04 -29.97 -21.73
C CYS A 25 -3.98 -28.93 -21.31
N LEU A 26 -4.10 -27.68 -21.76
CA LEU A 26 -3.14 -26.58 -21.55
C LEU A 26 -1.74 -26.82 -22.17
N GLY A 27 -1.57 -27.89 -22.96
CA GLY A 27 -0.40 -28.14 -23.78
C GLY A 27 -0.34 -27.25 -25.03
N LYS A 28 0.83 -27.20 -25.67
CA LYS A 28 1.07 -26.43 -26.90
C LYS A 28 1.12 -27.34 -28.14
N GLY A 29 0.92 -26.76 -29.33
CA GLY A 29 1.18 -27.43 -30.61
C GLY A 29 -0.01 -28.17 -31.22
N HIS A 30 -1.21 -28.04 -30.66
CA HIS A 30 -2.44 -28.62 -31.24
C HIS A 30 -3.67 -27.80 -30.87
N PHE A 31 -4.73 -27.92 -31.67
CA PHE A 31 -6.02 -27.31 -31.36
C PHE A 31 -6.84 -28.17 -30.40
N THR A 32 -7.86 -27.57 -29.77
CA THR A 32 -8.72 -28.26 -28.81
C THR A 32 -9.47 -29.46 -29.39
N PHE A 33 -9.79 -29.45 -30.68
CA PHE A 33 -10.50 -30.54 -31.36
C PHE A 33 -9.63 -31.78 -31.61
N GLU A 34 -8.30 -31.63 -31.70
CA GLU A 34 -7.34 -32.75 -31.88
C GLU A 34 -6.82 -33.29 -30.54
N CYS A 35 -7.25 -32.69 -29.43
CA CYS A 35 -6.69 -32.93 -28.12
C CYS A 35 -7.12 -34.30 -27.52
N LYS A 36 -6.18 -35.24 -27.50
CA LYS A 36 -6.31 -36.56 -26.86
C LYS A 36 -6.01 -36.56 -25.35
N GLY A 37 -5.50 -35.45 -24.81
CA GLY A 37 -5.18 -35.34 -23.38
C GLY A 37 -6.42 -35.18 -22.49
N ALA A 38 -6.33 -35.70 -21.26
CA ALA A 38 -7.29 -35.42 -20.20
C ALA A 38 -7.15 -33.96 -19.72
N ARG A 39 -8.23 -33.40 -19.15
CA ARG A 39 -8.20 -32.06 -18.54
C ARG A 39 -7.43 -32.13 -17.21
N PRO A 40 -6.25 -31.49 -17.08
CA PRO A 40 -5.55 -31.46 -15.81
C PRO A 40 -6.33 -30.62 -14.81
N TYR A 41 -6.56 -31.16 -13.62
CA TYR A 41 -7.10 -30.37 -12.51
C TYR A 41 -5.97 -29.54 -11.91
N ILE A 42 -5.96 -28.24 -12.21
CA ILE A 42 -4.98 -27.31 -11.66
C ILE A 42 -5.68 -26.52 -10.57
N SER A 43 -5.24 -26.72 -9.32
CA SER A 43 -5.69 -25.92 -8.19
C SER A 43 -5.27 -24.47 -8.42
N ARG A 44 -6.25 -23.60 -8.64
CA ARG A 44 -6.03 -22.16 -8.70
C ARG A 44 -6.06 -21.62 -7.27
N PRO A 45 -4.96 -21.02 -6.76
CA PRO A 45 -4.98 -20.45 -5.42
C PRO A 45 -6.00 -19.32 -5.37
N SER A 46 -6.73 -19.25 -4.26
CA SER A 46 -7.71 -18.18 -4.02
C SER A 46 -7.02 -16.82 -3.99
N ARG A 47 -7.77 -15.73 -4.21
CA ARG A 47 -7.21 -14.37 -4.18
C ARG A 47 -6.52 -14.06 -2.84
N THR A 48 -7.06 -14.54 -1.73
CA THR A 48 -6.46 -14.38 -0.39
C THR A 48 -5.16 -15.18 -0.26
N GLN A 49 -5.14 -16.41 -0.76
CA GLN A 49 -3.94 -17.25 -0.80
C GLN A 49 -2.84 -16.65 -1.69
N GLN A 50 -3.21 -15.94 -2.76
CA GLN A 50 -2.25 -15.22 -3.60
C GLN A 50 -1.61 -14.04 -2.86
N LEU A 51 -2.40 -13.25 -2.14
CA LEU A 51 -1.93 -12.09 -1.37
C LEU A 51 -1.08 -12.49 -0.16
N ALA A 52 -1.33 -13.67 0.41
CA ALA A 52 -0.54 -14.21 1.51
C ALA A 52 0.88 -14.65 1.09
N ASN A 53 1.17 -14.73 -0.21
CA ASN A 53 2.50 -15.16 -0.67
C ASN A 53 3.56 -14.08 -0.42
N PRO A 54 4.58 -14.35 0.44
CA PRO A 54 5.59 -13.35 0.79
C PRO A 54 6.43 -12.90 -0.42
N LYS A 55 6.62 -13.78 -1.41
CA LYS A 55 7.32 -13.49 -2.67
C LYS A 55 6.59 -12.45 -3.54
N LEU A 56 5.26 -12.39 -3.46
CA LEU A 56 4.45 -11.40 -4.19
C LEU A 56 4.29 -10.11 -3.38
N ALA A 57 4.21 -10.22 -2.06
CA ALA A 57 4.12 -9.06 -1.16
C ALA A 57 5.31 -8.09 -1.33
N ALA A 58 6.52 -8.61 -1.55
CA ALA A 58 7.70 -7.76 -1.80
C ALA A 58 7.59 -6.93 -3.09
N LYS A 59 6.88 -7.42 -4.12
CA LYS A 59 6.66 -6.71 -5.39
C LYS A 59 5.48 -5.74 -5.33
N LEU A 60 4.52 -6.01 -4.45
CA LEU A 60 3.29 -5.23 -4.30
C LEU A 60 3.44 -4.08 -3.29
N LYS A 61 4.40 -4.16 -2.37
CA LYS A 61 4.75 -3.06 -1.47
C LYS A 61 5.58 -2.06 -2.27
N PRO A 62 5.07 -0.86 -2.60
CA PRO A 62 5.91 0.17 -3.18
C PRO A 62 7.02 0.50 -2.18
N SER A 63 8.29 0.41 -2.62
CA SER A 63 9.47 0.78 -1.84
C SER A 63 9.61 2.30 -1.70
N VAL A 64 8.49 3.03 -1.71
CA VAL A 64 8.51 4.48 -1.50
C VAL A 64 8.99 4.67 -0.08
N GLU A 65 10.21 5.19 0.05
CA GLU A 65 10.76 5.71 1.29
C GLU A 65 9.75 6.72 1.80
N VAL A 66 8.92 6.27 2.75
CA VAL A 66 7.94 7.12 3.40
C VAL A 66 8.78 8.19 4.09
N PRO A 67 8.67 9.47 3.69
CA PRO A 67 9.47 10.53 4.30
C PRO A 67 9.31 10.50 5.81
N GLU A 68 10.39 10.70 6.56
CA GLU A 68 10.39 10.60 8.02
C GLU A 68 9.32 11.49 8.68
N GLU A 69 8.85 12.53 7.98
CA GLU A 69 7.71 13.39 8.31
C GLU A 69 6.39 12.63 8.55
N PHE A 70 6.20 11.48 7.92
CA PHE A 70 5.02 10.62 8.08
C PHE A 70 5.19 9.52 9.13
N LEU A 71 6.44 9.18 9.49
CA LEU A 71 6.75 8.17 10.51
C LEU A 71 6.92 8.77 11.91
N LYS A 72 7.33 10.04 12.02
CA LYS A 72 7.72 10.70 13.28
C LYS A 72 6.61 11.53 13.93
N LYS A 73 5.34 11.43 13.51
CA LYS A 73 4.20 12.08 14.19
C LYS A 73 3.32 11.04 14.88
N PRO A 74 3.72 10.53 16.07
CA PRO A 74 2.87 9.64 16.86
C PRO A 74 1.65 10.37 17.46
N ALA A 75 1.67 11.71 17.46
CA ALA A 75 0.58 12.57 17.89
C ALA A 75 0.22 13.52 16.73
N GLY A 76 -1.08 13.66 16.46
CA GLY A 76 -1.56 14.39 15.29
C GLY A 76 -1.20 15.88 15.35
N THR A 77 -1.41 16.59 14.24
CA THR A 77 -1.24 18.06 14.19
C THR A 77 -2.05 18.78 15.28
N ALA A 78 -3.17 18.19 15.71
CA ALA A 78 -4.01 18.69 16.79
C ALA A 78 -3.30 18.73 18.15
N ASP A 79 -2.58 17.67 18.52
CA ASP A 79 -1.88 17.59 19.81
C ASP A 79 -0.71 18.59 19.88
N GLN A 80 -0.08 18.85 18.73
CA GLN A 80 0.97 19.87 18.61
C GLN A 80 0.41 21.27 18.83
N ILE A 81 -0.77 21.59 18.28
CA ILE A 81 -1.44 22.87 18.46
C ILE A 81 -1.86 23.06 19.93
N LEU A 82 -2.38 22.02 20.57
CA LEU A 82 -2.77 22.07 21.98
C LEU A 82 -1.56 22.28 22.90
N ALA A 83 -0.48 21.52 22.69
CA ALA A 83 0.76 21.66 23.46
C ALA A 83 1.43 23.04 23.29
N ALA A 84 1.34 23.64 22.10
CA ALA A 84 1.84 24.99 21.87
C ALA A 84 1.04 26.04 22.66
N LYS A 85 -0.30 25.97 22.62
CA LYS A 85 -1.19 26.88 23.35
C LYS A 85 -1.04 26.77 24.87
N GLU A 86 -0.87 25.57 25.41
CA GLU A 86 -0.63 25.37 26.84
C GLU A 86 0.71 25.95 27.30
N LYS A 87 1.76 25.82 26.48
CA LYS A 87 3.07 26.41 26.77
C LYS A 87 3.03 27.94 26.77
N GLU A 88 2.24 28.56 25.89
CA GLU A 88 2.02 30.02 25.93
C GLU A 88 1.31 30.46 27.19
N ARG A 89 0.22 29.78 27.57
CA ARG A 89 -0.49 30.05 28.84
C ARG A 89 0.43 29.93 30.06
N ALA A 90 1.27 28.89 30.11
CA ALA A 90 2.23 28.71 31.20
C ALA A 90 3.32 29.80 31.25
N LYS A 91 3.73 30.34 30.10
CA LYS A 91 4.68 31.47 30.04
C LYS A 91 4.04 32.77 30.51
N GLU A 92 2.79 33.04 30.11
CA GLU A 92 2.05 34.22 30.55
C GLU A 92 1.80 34.22 32.07
N GLU A 93 1.44 33.06 32.65
CA GLU A 93 1.29 32.93 34.10
C GLU A 93 2.61 33.17 34.85
N LYS A 94 3.73 32.66 34.34
CA LYS A 94 5.05 32.91 34.92
C LYS A 94 5.46 34.38 34.80
N GLY A 95 5.08 35.06 33.72
CA GLY A 95 5.26 36.51 33.54
C GLY A 95 4.48 37.32 34.59
N LYS A 96 3.20 36.98 34.81
CA LYS A 96 2.36 37.63 35.83
C LYS A 96 2.85 37.41 37.26
N LYS A 97 3.34 36.20 37.59
CA LYS A 97 3.93 35.90 38.91
C LYS A 97 5.27 36.63 39.15
N ARG A 98 6.05 36.89 38.09
CA ARG A 98 7.32 37.62 38.18
C ARG A 98 7.14 39.14 38.35
N ASP A 99 6.08 39.73 37.80
CA ASP A 99 5.81 41.16 38.01
C ASP A 99 5.32 41.48 39.43
N VAL A 100 4.67 40.50 40.09
CA VAL A 100 4.34 40.54 41.53
C VAL A 100 5.52 40.00 42.36
N SER A 101 6.72 40.55 42.16
CA SER A 101 7.84 40.28 43.05
C SER A 101 7.57 40.89 44.45
N PRO A 102 7.87 40.20 45.57
CA PRO A 102 7.63 40.71 46.93
C PRO A 102 8.34 42.05 47.21
N ASP A 103 9.35 42.41 46.41
CA ASP A 103 10.08 43.67 46.47
C ASP A 103 9.21 44.90 46.12
N LYS A 104 8.29 44.79 45.15
CA LYS A 104 7.34 45.87 44.81
C LYS A 104 6.22 46.02 45.86
N LYS A 105 5.86 44.96 46.60
CA LYS A 105 4.88 45.02 47.70
C LYS A 105 5.43 45.71 48.95
N ARG A 106 6.74 45.63 49.21
CA ARG A 106 7.39 46.33 50.35
C ARG A 106 7.57 47.83 50.15
N ARG A 107 7.51 48.35 48.91
CA ARG A 107 7.61 49.80 48.60
C ARG A 107 6.29 50.56 48.69
N ARG A 108 5.17 49.89 49.02
CA ARG A 108 3.82 50.49 49.14
C ARG A 108 3.30 50.56 50.59
N ARG A 109 4.17 50.52 51.58
CA ARG A 109 3.80 50.72 53.00
C ARG A 109 4.51 51.95 53.55
#